data_AF-A0AA51TYE8-F1
#
_entry.id   AF-A0AA51TYE8-F1
#
_cell.length_a   1.000
_cell.length_b   1.000
_cell.length_c   1.000
_cell.angle_alpha   90.00
_cell.angle_beta   90.00
_cell.angle_gamma   90.00
#
_symmetry.space_group_name_H-M   'P 1'
#
loop_
_entity.id
_entity.type
_entity.pdbx_description
1 polymer ?
#
loop_
_entity_poly.entity_id
_entity_poly.type
_entity_poly.pdbx_seq_one_letter_code
_entity_poly.pdbx_strand_id
1 'polypeptide(L)'
;MAVFRLYPLAEPGSSNWDIAQNHGEVLVRAKTSGDARLVAAEAEAQLARRHDENDDVYSIRASAFTDEKLYGVQKITDSGIDPEGERGLIAGIITPSR
;
A
#
# COMPACT_ATOMS: atom_id res chain seq x y z
N MET A 1 -12.89 10.93 6.29
CA MET A 1 -12.56 9.97 5.21
C MET A 1 -12.60 8.54 5.76
N ALA A 2 -12.73 7.53 4.90
CA ALA A 2 -12.82 6.14 5.35
C ALA A 2 -11.43 5.51 5.53
N VAL A 3 -11.35 4.54 6.43
CA VAL A 3 -10.16 3.70 6.62
C VAL A 3 -10.29 2.45 5.76
N PHE A 4 -9.20 2.11 5.07
CA PHE A 4 -9.10 0.92 4.24
C PHE A 4 -7.88 0.10 4.68
N ARG A 5 -8.05 -1.21 4.74
CA ARG A 5 -6.98 -2.19 4.89
C ARG A 5 -6.61 -2.73 3.52
N LEU A 6 -5.32 -2.70 3.21
CA LEU A 6 -4.75 -3.48 2.12
C LEU A 6 -4.05 -4.69 2.74
N TYR A 7 -4.35 -5.88 2.22
CA TYR A 7 -3.80 -7.14 2.73
C TYR A 7 -3.34 -8.05 1.60
N PRO A 8 -2.26 -8.83 1.80
CA PRO A 8 -1.78 -9.78 0.79
C PRO A 8 -2.84 -10.83 0.48
N LEU A 9 -3.09 -11.09 -0.80
CA LEU A 9 -3.92 -12.18 -1.29
C LEU A 9 -3.10 -13.41 -1.68
N ALA A 10 -1.89 -13.19 -2.19
CA ALA A 10 -0.99 -14.27 -2.55
C ALA A 10 -0.23 -14.78 -1.32
N GLU A 11 -0.05 -16.10 -1.23
CA GLU A 11 0.76 -16.73 -0.17
C GLU A 11 2.20 -16.18 -0.18
N PRO A 12 2.87 -16.03 0.99
CA PRO A 12 4.20 -15.43 1.06
C PRO A 12 5.30 -16.09 0.20
N GLY A 13 5.13 -17.36 -0.18
CA GLY A 13 6.06 -18.10 -1.05
C GLY A 13 5.59 -18.28 -2.50
N SER A 14 4.52 -17.58 -2.91
CA SER A 14 3.97 -17.68 -4.26
C SER A 14 4.84 -16.93 -5.28
N SER A 15 4.97 -17.50 -6.49
CA SER A 15 5.64 -16.86 -7.65
C SER A 15 4.97 -15.56 -8.08
N ASN A 16 3.76 -15.27 -7.60
CA ASN A 16 3.12 -13.98 -7.82
C ASN A 16 3.96 -12.82 -7.25
N TRP A 17 4.77 -13.07 -6.21
CA TRP A 17 5.66 -12.05 -5.62
C TRP A 17 6.97 -11.84 -6.40
N ASP A 18 7.22 -12.58 -7.48
CA ASP A 18 8.43 -12.39 -8.29
C ASP A 18 8.43 -11.04 -9.03
N ILE A 19 7.26 -10.42 -9.20
CA ILE A 19 7.10 -9.14 -9.91
C ILE A 19 7.06 -7.91 -8.99
N ALA A 20 6.84 -8.11 -7.68
CA ALA A 20 6.74 -7.02 -6.71
C ALA A 20 6.90 -7.53 -5.27
N GLN A 21 7.35 -6.67 -4.35
CA GLN A 21 7.58 -7.05 -2.96
C GLN A 21 6.27 -7.18 -2.16
N ASN A 22 6.23 -8.14 -1.24
CA ASN A 22 5.19 -8.23 -0.23
C ASN A 22 5.51 -7.30 0.95
N HIS A 23 4.64 -6.33 1.22
CA HIS A 23 4.77 -5.38 2.34
C HIS A 23 3.89 -5.75 3.55
N GLY A 24 3.29 -6.93 3.55
CA GLY A 24 2.32 -7.32 4.57
C GLY A 24 1.07 -6.43 4.50
N GLU A 25 0.45 -6.19 5.64
CA GLU A 25 -0.80 -5.42 5.72
C GLU A 25 -0.56 -3.94 6.02
N VAL A 26 -1.33 -3.07 5.35
CA VAL A 26 -1.29 -1.62 5.58
C VAL A 26 -2.69 -1.05 5.76
N LEU A 27 -2.79 -0.01 6.60
CA LEU A 27 -3.99 0.78 6.82
C LEU A 27 -3.80 2.16 6.22
N VAL A 28 -4.75 2.60 5.41
CA VAL A 28 -4.73 3.90 4.76
C VAL A 28 -6.05 4.64 4.96
N ARG A 29 -5.98 5.97 4.96
CA ARG A 29 -7.15 6.84 4.87
C ARG A 29 -7.34 7.26 3.42
N ALA A 30 -8.50 6.94 2.85
CA ALA A 30 -8.81 7.21 1.44
C ALA A 30 -10.29 7.52 1.22
N LYS A 31 -10.64 7.96 0.01
CA LYS A 31 -12.04 8.24 -0.40
C LYS A 31 -12.76 6.97 -0.85
N THR A 32 -12.07 6.09 -1.56
CA THR A 32 -12.60 4.85 -2.16
C THR A 32 -11.55 3.73 -2.08
N SER A 33 -11.92 2.50 -2.43
CA SER A 33 -10.97 1.39 -2.53
C SER A 33 -9.88 1.63 -3.59
N GLY A 34 -10.25 2.23 -4.73
CA GLY A 34 -9.28 2.63 -5.75
C GLY A 34 -8.31 3.71 -5.26
N ASP A 35 -8.82 4.71 -4.54
CA ASP A 35 -7.97 5.74 -3.91
C ASP A 35 -7.08 5.13 -2.82
N ALA A 36 -7.55 4.12 -2.08
CA ALA A 36 -6.74 3.42 -1.08
C ALA A 36 -5.51 2.74 -1.69
N ARG A 37 -5.64 2.11 -2.86
CA ARG A 37 -4.50 1.56 -3.62
C ARG A 37 -3.52 2.64 -4.02
N LEU A 38 -4.04 3.77 -4.52
CA LEU A 38 -3.22 4.89 -4.91
C LEU A 38 -2.45 5.48 -3.72
N VAL A 39 -3.09 5.65 -2.57
CA VAL A 39 -2.44 6.13 -1.32
C VAL A 39 -1.31 5.19 -0.89
N ALA A 40 -1.54 3.88 -0.90
CA ALA A 40 -0.52 2.90 -0.50
C ALA A 40 0.67 2.91 -1.46
N ALA A 41 0.40 2.93 -2.78
CA ALA A 41 1.43 2.99 -3.81
C ALA A 41 2.23 4.31 -3.80
N GLU A 42 1.58 5.44 -3.48
CA GLU A 42 2.26 6.72 -3.25
C GLU A 42 3.19 6.66 -2.05
N ALA A 43 2.75 6.05 -0.94
CA ALA A 43 3.56 5.90 0.26
C ALA A 43 4.80 5.03 0.00
N GLU A 44 4.66 3.97 -0.79
CA GLU A 44 5.76 3.13 -1.25
C GLU A 44 6.74 3.90 -2.14
N ALA A 45 6.25 4.62 -3.15
CA ALA A 45 7.09 5.45 -4.00
C ALA A 45 7.84 6.55 -3.23
N GLN A 46 7.19 7.17 -2.23
CA GLN A 46 7.84 8.15 -1.36
C GLN A 46 8.93 7.51 -0.49
N LEU A 47 8.72 6.29 0.00
CA LEU A 47 9.72 5.59 0.80
C LEU A 47 10.93 5.19 -0.03
N ALA A 48 10.71 4.64 -1.24
CA ALA A 48 11.78 4.29 -2.17
C ALA A 48 12.67 5.50 -2.47
N ARG A 49 12.06 6.64 -2.84
CA ARG A 49 12.78 7.92 -3.08
C ARG A 49 13.57 8.44 -1.88
N ARG A 50 13.14 8.13 -0.64
CA ARG A 50 13.89 8.53 0.56
C ARG A 50 15.07 7.61 0.85
N HIS A 51 15.00 6.35 0.45
CA HIS A 51 16.03 5.36 0.78
C HIS A 51 17.11 5.26 -0.31
N ASP A 52 16.77 5.60 -1.55
CA ASP A 52 17.71 5.55 -2.66
C ASP A 52 17.71 6.88 -3.41
N GLU A 53 18.70 7.72 -3.10
CA GLU A 53 18.90 9.01 -3.78
C GLU A 53 19.37 8.82 -5.24
N ASN A 54 19.74 7.60 -5.65
CA ASN A 54 20.22 7.27 -7.00
C ASN A 54 19.28 6.35 -7.81
N ASP A 55 18.19 5.83 -7.23
CA ASP A 55 17.26 4.95 -7.96
C ASP A 55 16.06 5.76 -8.50
N ASP A 56 16.15 6.09 -9.79
CA ASP A 56 15.33 7.13 -10.42
C ASP A 56 13.87 6.73 -10.71
N VAL A 57 13.44 5.47 -10.56
CA VAL A 57 12.10 5.10 -11.06
C VAL A 57 11.36 4.05 -10.21
N TYR A 58 10.91 4.45 -9.03
CA TYR A 58 9.72 3.81 -8.43
C TYR A 58 8.45 4.55 -8.86
N SER A 59 7.66 3.93 -9.75
CA SER A 59 6.37 4.46 -10.19
C SER A 59 5.23 3.80 -9.42
N ILE A 60 4.22 4.59 -9.08
CA ILE A 60 2.95 4.11 -8.48
C ILE A 60 2.37 2.93 -9.29
N ARG A 61 2.55 2.91 -10.61
CA ARG A 61 2.07 1.82 -11.49
C ARG A 61 2.81 0.49 -11.33
N ALA A 62 4.03 0.51 -10.80
CA ALA A 62 4.82 -0.68 -10.51
C ALA A 62 4.58 -1.23 -9.09
N SER A 63 3.82 -0.49 -8.27
CA SER A 63 3.52 -0.87 -6.89
C SER A 63 2.71 -2.16 -6.78
N ALA A 64 3.14 -3.04 -5.87
CA ALA A 64 2.40 -4.24 -5.50
C ALA A 64 0.96 -3.94 -5.09
N PHE A 65 0.72 -2.78 -4.45
CA PHE A 65 -0.61 -2.37 -3.96
C PHE A 65 -1.61 -2.07 -5.09
N THR A 66 -1.13 -1.86 -6.31
CA THR A 66 -2.00 -1.66 -7.48
C THR A 66 -2.42 -2.98 -8.15
N ASP A 67 -1.74 -4.09 -7.86
CA ASP A 67 -2.05 -5.40 -8.42
C ASP A 67 -3.11 -6.12 -7.58
N GLU A 68 -4.29 -6.35 -8.19
CA GLU A 68 -5.43 -6.99 -7.52
C GLU A 68 -5.24 -8.49 -7.26
N LYS A 69 -4.22 -9.13 -7.86
CA LYS A 69 -3.83 -10.51 -7.56
C LYS A 69 -2.91 -10.59 -6.36
N LEU A 70 -2.19 -9.51 -6.05
CA LEU A 70 -1.29 -9.42 -4.90
C LEU A 70 -1.99 -8.85 -3.68
N TYR A 71 -2.86 -7.84 -3.86
CA TYR A 71 -3.44 -7.09 -2.76
C TYR A 71 -4.97 -6.92 -2.86
N GLY A 72 -5.63 -7.33 -1.78
CA GLY A 72 -7.04 -7.07 -1.52
C GLY A 72 -7.23 -5.74 -0.79
N VAL A 73 -8.39 -5.12 -0.97
CA VAL A 73 -8.74 -3.86 -0.28
C VAL A 73 -10.07 -4.03 0.43
N GLN A 74 -10.10 -3.72 1.72
CA GLN A 74 -11.30 -3.79 2.54
C GLN A 74 -11.52 -2.47 3.28
N LYS A 75 -12.72 -1.90 3.14
CA LYS A 75 -13.13 -0.75 3.96
C LYS A 75 -13.38 -1.23 5.38
N ILE A 76 -12.77 -0.59 6.36
CA ILE A 76 -13.02 -0.85 7.78
C ILE A 76 -14.17 0.04 8.24
N THR A 77 -15.23 -0.57 8.76
CA THR A 77 -16.42 0.14 9.28
C THR A 77 -16.28 0.55 10.74
N ASP A 78 -15.58 -0.24 11.56
CA ASP A 78 -15.30 0.04 12.97
C ASP A 78 -13.80 0.03 13.22
N SER A 79 -13.14 1.10 12.79
CA SER A 79 -11.67 1.20 12.88
C SER A 79 -11.19 1.74 14.22
N GLY A 80 -12.08 2.32 15.04
CA GLY A 80 -11.70 3.13 16.21
C GLY A 80 -10.84 4.36 15.87
N ILE A 81 -10.66 4.67 14.58
CA ILE A 81 -9.85 5.77 14.08
C ILE A 81 -10.77 6.94 13.75
N ASP A 82 -10.34 8.14 14.14
CA ASP A 82 -11.07 9.37 13.89
C ASP A 82 -11.40 9.55 12.39
N PRO A 83 -12.68 9.78 12.04
CA PRO A 83 -13.09 10.03 10.66
C PRO A 83 -12.53 11.36 10.11
N GLU A 84 -12.19 12.32 10.95
CA GLU A 84 -11.53 13.59 10.62
C GLU A 84 -10.01 13.38 10.61
N GLY A 85 -9.49 13.00 9.45
CA GLY A 85 -8.05 12.95 9.24
C GLY A 85 -7.68 13.03 7.76
N GLU A 86 -6.42 13.33 7.53
CA GLU A 86 -5.89 13.51 6.17
C GLU A 86 -5.70 12.19 5.44
N ARG A 87 -5.79 12.26 4.10
CA ARG A 87 -5.50 11.16 3.18
C ARG A 87 -4.04 10.72 3.37
N GLY A 88 -3.80 9.44 3.58
CA GLY A 88 -2.43 8.95 3.79
C GLY A 88 -2.35 7.58 4.45
N LEU A 89 -1.12 7.10 4.63
CA LEU A 89 -0.82 5.91 5.41
C LEU A 89 -1.11 6.18 6.89
N ILE A 90 -1.86 5.29 7.52
CA ILE A 90 -2.17 5.33 8.96
C ILE A 90 -1.23 4.38 9.71
N ALA A 91 -1.09 3.15 9.23
CA ALA A 91 -0.29 2.11 9.87
C ALA A 91 0.16 1.04 8.86
N GLY A 92 1.16 0.25 9.25
CA GLY A 92 1.76 -0.80 8.43
C GLY A 92 3.23 -0.53 8.14
N ILE A 93 3.93 -1.57 7.66
CA ILE A 93 5.35 -1.48 7.32
C ILE A 93 5.46 -1.58 5.81
N ILE A 94 5.91 -0.52 5.15
CA ILE A 94 6.34 -0.62 3.77
C ILE A 94 7.85 -0.84 3.82
N THR A 95 8.30 -2.03 3.45
CA THR A 95 9.73 -2.33 3.33
C THR A 95 10.23 -1.79 1.99
N PRO A 96 11.35 -1.05 1.93
CA PRO A 96 11.93 -0.68 0.65
C PRO A 96 12.43 -1.93 -0.09
N SER A 97 12.21 -1.95 -1.40
CA SER A 97 12.88 -2.88 -2.32
C SER A 97 14.39 -2.71 -2.15
N ARG A 98 15.12 -3.82 -1.99
CA ARG A 98 16.57 -3.82 -1.81
C ARG A 98 17.30 -3.90 -3.14
#